data_AF-A0A9Q4NMK0-F1
#
_entry.id   AF-A0A9Q4NMK0-F1
#
_cell.length_a   1.000
_cell.length_b   1.000
_cell.length_c   1.000
_cell.angle_alpha   90.00
_cell.angle_beta   90.00
_cell.angle_gamma   90.00
#
_symmetry.space_group_name_H-M   'P 1'
#
loop_
_entity.id
_entity.type
_entity.pdbx_description
1 polymer ?
#
loop_
_entity_poly.entity_id
_entity_poly.type
_entity_poly.pdbx_seq_one_letter_code
_entity_poly.pdbx_strand_id
1 'polypeptide(L)'
;MQPKYKIYATLLDSYFNYLNSDVIYERYYGWSENPPCTEEEFQQKQFQELIDRINRKPFDSEVADKGTAFNEVIDCMIENRKSETVQVEKIYSDIGNGEQKVIALKAVYNNRSFVFPISLCREFANYYKGALTQQRVEAILPTAYGNVLVYGLIDELMPTSVHDIKTTGSYTVGKFKDHHQHLVYPYALMKNGSDVRTFEYNIVEFNKGGYVVDTYTETYVFNPERDIPILTNHCEEFIRFLEENRALITDTKIFGNG
;
A
#
# COMPACT_ATOMS: atom_id res chain seq x y z
N MET A 1 26.55 0.10 6.57
CA MET A 1 27.05 0.06 5.18
C MET A 1 26.23 1.04 4.36
N GLN A 2 26.84 1.96 3.62
CA GLN A 2 26.08 2.99 2.89
C GLN A 2 25.36 2.34 1.68
N PRO A 3 24.03 2.51 1.55
CA PRO A 3 23.30 1.97 0.40
C PRO A 3 23.60 2.78 -0.87
N LYS A 4 23.75 2.10 -2.00
CA LYS A 4 23.87 2.70 -3.33
C LYS A 4 22.51 3.03 -3.94
N TYR A 5 21.45 2.34 -3.53
CA TYR A 5 20.08 2.65 -3.92
C TYR A 5 19.14 2.63 -2.71
N LYS A 6 18.05 3.41 -2.76
CA LYS A 6 17.01 3.44 -1.72
C LYS A 6 15.65 3.21 -2.37
N ILE A 7 15.04 2.05 -2.12
CA ILE A 7 13.80 1.63 -2.79
C ILE A 7 12.73 1.32 -1.73
N TYR A 8 11.58 1.98 -1.83
CA TYR A 8 10.44 1.68 -0.96
C TYR A 8 9.54 0.60 -1.57
N ALA A 9 8.87 -0.19 -0.74
CA ALA A 9 8.11 -1.37 -1.17
C ALA A 9 7.10 -1.08 -2.31
N THR A 10 6.29 -0.03 -2.20
CA THR A 10 5.27 0.29 -3.22
C THR A 10 5.86 0.86 -4.52
N LEU A 11 7.13 1.26 -4.54
CA LEU A 11 7.83 1.58 -5.79
C LEU A 11 8.13 0.33 -6.62
N LEU A 12 8.44 -0.79 -5.94
CA LEU A 12 8.60 -2.09 -6.60
C LEU A 12 7.30 -2.57 -7.24
N ASP A 13 6.16 -2.29 -6.61
CA ASP A 13 4.83 -2.55 -7.18
C ASP A 13 4.59 -1.69 -8.43
N SER A 14 5.02 -0.43 -8.39
CA SER A 14 4.91 0.48 -9.54
C SER A 14 5.72 -0.01 -10.72
N TYR A 15 6.94 -0.50 -10.47
CA TYR A 15 7.78 -1.10 -11.51
C TYR A 15 7.17 -2.40 -12.04
N PHE A 16 6.66 -3.27 -11.17
CA PHE A 16 5.95 -4.48 -11.58
C PHE A 16 4.74 -4.16 -12.48
N ASN A 17 3.95 -3.14 -12.14
CA ASN A 17 2.80 -2.72 -12.94
C ASN A 17 3.21 -2.15 -14.31
N TYR A 18 4.38 -1.53 -14.43
CA TYR A 18 4.92 -1.12 -15.73
C TYR A 18 5.34 -2.33 -16.57
N LEU A 19 6.04 -3.29 -15.97
CA LEU A 19 6.47 -4.51 -16.67
C LEU A 19 5.31 -5.36 -17.18
N ASN A 20 4.16 -5.32 -16.50
CA ASN A 20 2.97 -6.11 -16.80
C ASN A 20 1.82 -5.23 -17.33
N SER A 21 2.14 -4.12 -18.00
CA SER A 21 1.15 -3.17 -18.50
C SER A 21 0.17 -3.80 -19.49
N ASP A 22 0.64 -4.73 -20.31
CA ASP A 22 -0.13 -5.53 -21.27
C ASP A 22 -1.18 -6.39 -20.55
N VAL A 23 -0.77 -7.15 -19.52
CA VAL A 23 -1.66 -8.00 -18.72
C VAL A 23 -2.70 -7.17 -17.98
N ILE A 24 -2.32 -5.99 -17.48
CA ILE A 24 -3.22 -5.06 -16.82
C ILE A 24 -4.21 -4.47 -17.82
N TYR A 25 -3.75 -4.06 -19.00
CA TYR A 25 -4.59 -3.51 -20.06
C TYR A 25 -5.65 -4.53 -20.49
N GLU A 26 -5.24 -5.78 -20.77
CA GLU A 26 -6.14 -6.86 -21.17
C GLU A 26 -7.20 -7.14 -20.09
N ARG A 27 -6.81 -7.14 -18.81
CA ARG A 27 -7.74 -7.36 -17.69
C ARG A 27 -8.86 -6.32 -17.63
N TYR A 28 -8.56 -5.04 -17.90
CA TYR A 28 -9.54 -3.96 -17.78
C TYR A 28 -10.25 -3.63 -19.10
N TYR A 29 -9.59 -3.85 -20.24
CA TYR A 29 -10.00 -3.33 -21.52
C TYR A 29 -10.05 -4.36 -22.66
N GLY A 30 -9.57 -5.60 -22.46
CA GLY A 30 -9.52 -6.63 -23.50
C GLY A 30 -10.88 -6.98 -24.12
N TRP A 31 -11.95 -6.85 -23.33
CA TRP A 31 -13.34 -7.06 -23.76
C TRP A 31 -14.12 -5.76 -23.98
N SER A 32 -13.44 -4.60 -23.94
CA SER A 32 -14.09 -3.30 -24.13
C SER A 32 -14.26 -3.02 -25.62
N GLU A 33 -15.48 -2.71 -26.06
CA GLU A 33 -15.73 -2.27 -27.44
C GLU A 33 -15.12 -0.88 -27.73
N ASN A 34 -14.91 -0.07 -26.69
CA ASN A 34 -14.34 1.28 -26.77
C ASN A 34 -13.36 1.50 -25.62
N PRO A 35 -12.12 0.97 -25.70
CA PRO A 35 -11.11 1.22 -24.67
C PRO A 35 -10.71 2.71 -24.66
N PRO A 36 -10.35 3.27 -23.49
CA PRO A 36 -10.05 4.70 -23.35
C PRO A 36 -8.72 5.12 -24.00
N CYS A 37 -7.85 4.17 -24.34
CA CYS A 37 -6.59 4.35 -25.06
C CYS A 37 -6.16 3.02 -25.67
N THR A 38 -5.14 3.03 -26.54
CA THR A 38 -4.51 1.79 -27.03
C THR A 38 -3.64 1.15 -25.94
N GLU A 39 -3.24 -0.11 -26.15
CA GLU A 39 -2.30 -0.81 -25.27
C GLU A 39 -0.94 -0.11 -25.20
N GLU A 40 -0.43 0.37 -26.34
CA GLU A 40 0.83 1.14 -26.41
C GLU A 40 0.73 2.46 -25.62
N GLU A 41 -0.37 3.20 -25.79
CA GLU A 41 -0.63 4.42 -25.02
C GLU A 41 -0.76 4.13 -23.52
N PHE A 42 -1.34 2.99 -23.15
CA PHE A 42 -1.42 2.55 -21.76
C PHE A 42 -0.04 2.23 -21.18
N GLN A 43 0.80 1.50 -21.91
CA GLN A 43 2.17 1.21 -21.50
C GLN A 43 3.00 2.50 -21.34
N GLN A 44 2.86 3.46 -22.25
CA GLN A 44 3.52 4.77 -22.14
C GLN A 44 3.06 5.54 -20.90
N LYS A 45 1.77 5.49 -20.57
CA LYS A 45 1.25 6.07 -19.32
C LYS A 45 1.85 5.39 -18.08
N GLN A 46 1.87 4.06 -18.04
CA GLN A 46 2.48 3.30 -16.94
C GLN A 46 3.97 3.63 -16.77
N PHE A 47 4.71 3.78 -17.86
CA PHE A 47 6.11 4.23 -17.84
C PHE A 47 6.23 5.63 -17.23
N GLN A 48 5.43 6.59 -17.71
CA GLN A 48 5.48 7.97 -17.19
C GLN A 48 5.07 8.04 -15.72
N GLU A 49 4.07 7.27 -15.29
CA GLU A 49 3.67 7.15 -13.89
C GLU A 49 4.79 6.59 -13.01
N LEU A 50 5.53 5.59 -13.49
CA LEU A 50 6.70 5.07 -12.79
C LEU A 50 7.80 6.14 -12.64
N ILE A 51 8.14 6.85 -13.72
CA ILE A 51 9.11 7.94 -13.69
C ILE A 51 8.66 9.04 -12.71
N ASP A 52 7.38 9.40 -12.71
CA ASP A 52 6.82 10.41 -11.83
C ASP A 52 6.88 9.98 -10.36
N ARG A 53 6.61 8.70 -10.06
CA ARG A 53 6.76 8.12 -8.71
C ARG A 53 8.21 8.06 -8.25
N ILE A 54 9.15 7.72 -9.13
CA ILE A 54 10.60 7.78 -8.84
C ILE A 54 10.99 9.20 -8.45
N ASN A 55 10.49 10.18 -9.21
CA ASN A 55 10.76 11.60 -9.01
C ASN A 55 9.92 12.24 -7.88
N ARG A 56 9.13 11.44 -7.15
CA ARG A 56 8.23 11.89 -6.08
C ARG A 56 7.35 13.08 -6.49
N LYS A 57 6.88 13.09 -7.74
CA LYS A 57 5.92 14.11 -8.17
C LYS A 57 4.64 13.98 -7.33
N PRO A 58 4.03 15.10 -6.91
CA PRO A 58 2.73 15.06 -6.25
C PRO A 58 1.72 14.29 -7.09
N PHE A 59 1.00 13.38 -6.45
CA PHE A 59 -0.03 12.56 -7.08
C PHE A 59 -1.34 12.78 -6.35
N ASP A 60 -2.39 13.08 -7.10
CA ASP A 60 -3.72 13.33 -6.58
C ASP A 60 -4.63 12.13 -6.91
N SER A 61 -5.12 11.43 -5.89
CA SER A 61 -5.99 10.27 -6.07
C SER A 61 -6.95 10.11 -4.91
N GLU A 62 -8.24 10.21 -5.21
CA GLU A 62 -9.32 9.95 -4.26
C GLU A 62 -9.23 8.54 -3.66
N VAL A 63 -8.82 7.55 -4.45
CA VAL A 63 -8.68 6.15 -3.99
C VAL A 63 -7.54 6.03 -2.98
N ALA A 64 -6.39 6.65 -3.25
CA ALA A 64 -5.27 6.65 -2.31
C ALA A 64 -5.59 7.43 -1.03
N ASP A 65 -6.27 8.58 -1.16
CA ASP A 65 -6.71 9.39 -0.03
C ASP A 65 -7.74 8.67 0.85
N LYS A 66 -8.67 7.91 0.24
CA LYS A 66 -9.65 7.11 0.99
C LYS A 66 -8.96 6.03 1.82
N GLY A 67 -7.98 5.34 1.22
CA GLY A 67 -7.17 4.34 1.93
C GLY A 67 -6.40 4.96 3.11
N THR A 68 -5.75 6.09 2.88
CA THR A 68 -5.01 6.84 3.91
C THR A 68 -5.92 7.30 5.04
N ALA A 69 -7.08 7.89 4.71
CA ALA A 69 -8.04 8.35 5.70
C ALA A 69 -8.66 7.20 6.50
N PHE A 70 -8.89 6.04 5.87
CA PHE A 70 -9.38 4.85 6.56
C PHE A 70 -8.34 4.32 7.55
N ASN A 71 -7.09 4.16 7.11
CA ASN A 71 -5.99 3.70 7.95
C ASN A 71 -5.82 4.57 9.21
N GLU A 72 -5.71 5.89 9.04
CA GLU A 72 -5.55 6.82 10.17
C GLU A 72 -6.77 6.82 11.13
N VAL A 73 -7.98 6.56 10.63
CA VAL A 73 -9.16 6.37 11.49
C VAL A 73 -9.01 5.12 12.37
N ILE A 74 -8.49 4.02 11.80
CA ILE A 74 -8.23 2.78 12.54
C ILE A 74 -7.12 2.99 13.56
N ASP A 75 -5.99 3.59 13.17
CA ASP A 75 -4.88 3.93 14.06
C ASP A 75 -5.36 4.76 15.27
N CYS A 76 -6.13 5.83 15.02
CA CYS A 76 -6.69 6.67 16.07
C CYS A 76 -7.58 5.90 17.05
N MET A 77 -8.32 4.90 16.56
CA MET A 77 -9.18 4.05 17.38
C MET A 77 -8.37 3.07 18.25
N ILE A 78 -7.27 2.53 17.72
CA ILE A 78 -6.37 1.62 18.45
C ILE A 78 -5.60 2.39 19.53
N GLU A 79 -5.04 3.54 19.18
CA GLU A 79 -4.18 4.35 20.05
C GLU A 79 -4.97 5.28 20.99
N ASN A 80 -6.29 5.36 20.81
CA ASN A 80 -7.17 6.26 21.55
C ASN A 80 -6.69 7.72 21.50
N ARG A 81 -6.32 8.18 20.31
CA ARG A 81 -5.88 9.56 20.03
C ARG A 81 -6.79 10.25 19.02
N LYS A 82 -6.58 11.57 18.86
CA LYS A 82 -7.11 12.32 17.73
C LYS A 82 -6.06 12.34 16.62
N SER A 83 -6.53 12.39 15.38
CA SER A 83 -5.66 12.57 14.22
C SER A 83 -5.19 14.01 14.10
N GLU A 84 -3.96 14.19 13.63
CA GLU A 84 -3.37 15.49 13.27
C GLU A 84 -3.63 15.85 11.80
N THR A 85 -3.93 14.86 10.96
CA THR A 85 -4.01 14.99 9.49
C THR A 85 -5.41 14.77 8.94
N VAL A 86 -6.25 14.01 9.64
CA VAL A 86 -7.61 13.64 9.23
C VAL A 86 -8.62 14.19 10.23
N GLN A 87 -9.51 15.09 9.80
CA GLN A 87 -10.60 15.56 10.67
C GLN A 87 -11.69 14.49 10.73
N VAL A 88 -11.97 13.97 11.94
CA VAL A 88 -12.97 12.92 12.16
C VAL A 88 -14.19 13.46 12.91
N GLU A 89 -15.36 13.31 12.30
CA GLU A 89 -16.67 13.66 12.87
C GLU A 89 -17.55 12.42 13.05
N LYS A 90 -18.26 12.32 14.17
CA LYS A 90 -19.21 11.22 14.42
C LYS A 90 -20.55 11.53 13.78
N ILE A 91 -21.09 10.58 13.04
CA ILE A 91 -22.47 10.62 12.52
C ILE A 91 -23.37 9.80 13.43
N TYR A 92 -24.46 10.40 13.89
CA TYR A 92 -25.43 9.80 14.80
C TYR A 92 -26.73 9.44 14.08
N SER A 93 -27.42 8.44 14.60
CA SER A 93 -28.79 8.09 14.23
C SER A 93 -29.62 7.98 15.52
N ASP A 94 -30.85 8.50 15.46
CA ASP A 94 -31.82 8.35 16.55
C ASP A 94 -32.38 6.93 16.54
N ILE A 95 -32.23 6.22 17.66
CA ILE A 95 -32.70 4.83 17.81
C ILE A 95 -34.01 4.73 18.61
N GLY A 96 -34.67 5.87 18.84
CA GLY A 96 -35.87 6.00 19.68
C GLY A 96 -35.55 6.42 21.12
N ASN A 97 -36.56 6.83 21.88
CA ASN A 97 -36.46 7.25 23.29
C ASN A 97 -35.47 8.39 23.60
N GLY A 98 -35.08 9.19 22.61
CA GLY A 98 -34.09 10.26 22.76
C GLY A 98 -32.64 9.77 22.81
N GLU A 99 -32.38 8.49 22.54
CA GLU A 99 -31.03 7.93 22.47
C GLU A 99 -30.44 8.06 21.07
N GLN A 100 -29.18 8.48 21.02
CA GLN A 100 -28.40 8.59 19.78
C GLN A 100 -27.28 7.57 19.77
N LYS A 101 -27.16 6.87 18.64
CA LYS A 101 -26.07 5.91 18.40
C LYS A 101 -25.19 6.41 17.28
N VAL A 102 -23.89 6.36 17.48
CA VAL A 102 -22.93 6.57 16.38
C VAL A 102 -23.13 5.45 15.36
N ILE A 103 -23.35 5.79 14.10
CA ILE A 103 -23.52 4.84 12.99
C ILE A 103 -22.36 4.90 11.99
N ALA A 104 -21.65 6.01 11.91
CA ALA A 104 -20.51 6.18 11.00
C ALA A 104 -19.54 7.25 11.50
N LEU A 105 -18.34 7.24 10.93
CA LEU A 105 -17.33 8.28 11.06
C LEU A 105 -17.15 8.96 9.71
N LYS A 106 -17.23 10.29 9.69
CA LYS A 106 -16.87 11.11 8.54
C LYS A 106 -15.42 11.56 8.72
N ALA A 107 -14.55 11.15 7.81
CA ALA A 107 -13.16 11.54 7.75
C ALA A 107 -12.96 12.57 6.64
N VAL A 108 -12.35 13.70 6.95
CA VAL A 108 -11.97 14.73 5.98
C VAL A 108 -10.46 14.77 5.86
N TYR A 109 -9.95 14.53 4.65
CA TYR A 109 -8.53 14.46 4.33
C TYR A 109 -8.31 15.03 2.92
N ASN A 110 -7.29 15.86 2.72
CA ASN A 110 -6.98 16.50 1.42
C ASN A 110 -8.20 17.13 0.71
N ASN A 111 -9.05 17.84 1.46
CA ASN A 111 -10.31 18.44 1.00
C ASN A 111 -11.37 17.45 0.46
N ARG A 112 -11.18 16.15 0.68
CA ARG A 112 -12.15 15.09 0.37
C ARG A 112 -12.83 14.61 1.65
N SER A 113 -14.07 14.16 1.54
CA SER A 113 -14.85 13.62 2.65
C SER A 113 -15.19 12.16 2.38
N PHE A 114 -14.85 11.29 3.33
CA PHE A 114 -15.16 9.87 3.29
C PHE A 114 -16.02 9.49 4.49
N VAL A 115 -16.99 8.62 4.29
CA VAL A 115 -17.85 8.12 5.37
C VAL A 115 -17.62 6.62 5.54
N PHE A 116 -17.22 6.23 6.75
CA PHE A 116 -16.94 4.85 7.10
C PHE A 116 -17.96 4.38 8.15
N PRO A 117 -18.67 3.25 7.93
CA PRO A 117 -19.56 2.69 8.93
C PRO A 117 -18.80 2.38 10.24
N ILE A 118 -19.38 2.74 11.39
CA ILE A 118 -18.71 2.53 12.68
C ILE A 118 -18.50 1.04 12.97
N SER A 119 -19.33 0.16 12.41
CA SER A 119 -19.18 -1.30 12.52
C SER A 119 -17.89 -1.76 11.86
N LEU A 120 -17.62 -1.31 10.63
CA LEU A 120 -16.37 -1.59 9.90
C LEU A 120 -15.16 -1.05 10.67
N CYS A 121 -15.20 0.20 11.13
CA CYS A 121 -14.08 0.77 11.86
C CYS A 121 -13.78 0.01 13.16
N ARG A 122 -14.82 -0.43 13.87
CA ARG A 122 -14.67 -1.26 15.08
C ARG A 122 -14.15 -2.66 14.77
N GLU A 123 -14.57 -3.25 13.66
CA GLU A 123 -14.08 -4.56 13.21
C GLU A 123 -12.56 -4.52 13.04
N PHE A 124 -12.05 -3.58 12.24
CA PHE A 124 -10.62 -3.42 11.98
C PHE A 124 -9.86 -3.03 13.26
N ALA A 125 -10.32 -2.02 14.01
CA ALA A 125 -9.66 -1.61 15.25
C ALA A 125 -9.61 -2.72 16.32
N ASN A 126 -10.63 -3.59 16.39
CA ASN A 126 -10.61 -4.74 17.30
C ASN A 126 -9.66 -5.85 16.81
N TYR A 127 -9.56 -6.05 15.49
CA TYR A 127 -8.65 -7.03 14.90
C TYR A 127 -7.19 -6.70 15.22
N TYR A 128 -6.81 -5.42 15.18
CA TYR A 128 -5.45 -4.94 15.49
C TYR A 128 -5.28 -4.49 16.94
N LYS A 129 -6.11 -4.98 17.87
CA LYS A 129 -6.03 -4.53 19.26
C LYS A 129 -4.64 -4.81 19.86
N GLY A 130 -3.92 -3.75 20.17
CA GLY A 130 -2.57 -3.81 20.73
C GLY A 130 -1.45 -3.84 19.68
N ALA A 131 -1.76 -3.60 18.41
CA ALA A 131 -0.76 -3.41 17.37
C ALA A 131 0.12 -2.18 17.64
N LEU A 132 1.33 -2.22 17.10
CA LEU A 132 2.13 -1.02 16.88
C LEU A 132 1.76 -0.48 15.50
N THR A 133 1.10 0.67 15.46
CA THR A 133 0.63 1.33 14.23
C THR A 133 1.81 2.04 13.53
N GLN A 134 1.75 2.18 12.21
CA GLN A 134 2.64 3.02 11.39
C GLN A 134 4.15 2.81 11.65
N GLN A 135 4.60 1.56 11.67
CA GLN A 135 5.99 1.21 12.00
C GLN A 135 6.90 1.29 10.77
N ARG A 136 7.87 2.20 10.78
CA ARG A 136 8.91 2.25 9.74
C ARG A 136 9.82 1.04 9.86
N VAL A 137 10.01 0.32 8.75
CA VAL A 137 10.97 -0.77 8.64
C VAL A 137 11.90 -0.57 7.46
N GLU A 138 13.16 -0.95 7.64
CA GLU A 138 14.18 -0.89 6.60
C GLU A 138 15.30 -1.90 6.84
N ALA A 139 15.92 -2.36 5.76
CA ALA A 139 17.10 -3.21 5.82
C ALA A 139 17.96 -3.09 4.56
N ILE A 140 19.24 -3.45 4.69
CA ILE A 140 20.16 -3.53 3.56
C ILE A 140 20.02 -4.87 2.87
N LEU A 141 19.66 -4.85 1.59
CA LEU A 141 19.67 -5.95 0.66
C LEU A 141 20.91 -5.89 -0.25
N PRO A 142 21.86 -6.83 -0.12
CA PRO A 142 22.97 -6.95 -1.06
C PRO A 142 22.48 -7.39 -2.44
N THR A 143 23.00 -6.75 -3.50
CA THR A 143 22.72 -7.11 -4.91
C THR A 143 24.02 -7.09 -5.73
N ALA A 144 23.99 -7.62 -6.95
CA ALA A 144 25.08 -7.56 -7.91
C ALA A 144 25.47 -6.11 -8.29
N TYR A 145 24.57 -5.14 -8.13
CA TYR A 145 24.81 -3.74 -8.47
C TYR A 145 25.18 -2.85 -7.28
N GLY A 146 25.31 -3.45 -6.09
CA GLY A 146 25.59 -2.78 -4.83
C GLY A 146 24.45 -2.91 -3.82
N ASN A 147 24.63 -2.32 -2.64
CA ASN A 147 23.63 -2.44 -1.59
C ASN A 147 22.40 -1.57 -1.85
N VAL A 148 21.23 -2.15 -1.62
CA VAL A 148 19.94 -1.46 -1.67
C VAL A 148 19.40 -1.32 -0.25
N LEU A 149 19.01 -0.12 0.16
CA LEU A 149 18.13 0.05 1.32
C LEU A 149 16.70 -0.19 0.86
N VAL A 150 16.13 -1.33 1.23
CA VAL A 150 14.69 -1.60 1.05
C VAL A 150 13.95 -1.14 2.29
N TYR A 151 12.84 -0.42 2.13
CA TYR A 151 12.10 0.14 3.27
C TYR A 151 10.61 0.32 3.01
N GLY A 152 9.86 0.58 4.09
CA GLY A 152 8.45 0.97 4.02
C GLY A 152 7.89 1.30 5.38
N LEU A 153 6.57 1.45 5.42
CA LEU A 153 5.78 1.74 6.60
C LEU A 153 4.77 0.60 6.74
N ILE A 154 4.89 -0.18 7.81
CA ILE A 154 3.90 -1.19 8.18
C ILE A 154 2.71 -0.45 8.75
N ASP A 155 1.50 -0.78 8.30
CA ASP A 155 0.27 -0.23 8.90
C ASP A 155 0.14 -0.73 10.33
N GLU A 156 0.10 -2.05 10.53
CA GLU A 156 -0.09 -2.65 11.85
C GLU A 156 0.88 -3.81 12.09
N LEU A 157 1.74 -3.67 13.10
CA LEU A 157 2.65 -4.73 13.53
C LEU A 157 2.09 -5.42 14.78
N MET A 158 1.69 -6.67 14.60
CA MET A 158 1.24 -7.57 15.66
C MET A 158 2.39 -8.49 16.12
N PRO A 159 2.28 -9.15 17.30
CA PRO A 159 3.36 -9.98 17.84
C PRO A 159 3.85 -11.11 16.91
N THR A 160 2.98 -11.60 16.04
CA THR A 160 3.27 -12.75 15.16
C THR A 160 3.00 -12.49 13.68
N SER A 161 2.57 -11.28 13.31
CA SER A 161 2.17 -10.95 11.95
C SER A 161 2.33 -9.47 11.63
N VAL A 162 2.60 -9.20 10.36
CA VAL A 162 2.54 -7.87 9.75
C VAL A 162 1.21 -7.75 9.03
N HIS A 163 0.54 -6.61 9.17
CA HIS A 163 -0.71 -6.35 8.47
C HIS A 163 -0.63 -5.06 7.67
N ASP A 164 -1.31 -5.07 6.54
CA ASP A 164 -1.45 -3.93 5.65
C ASP A 164 -2.93 -3.80 5.25
N ILE A 165 -3.49 -2.61 5.49
CA ILE A 165 -4.89 -2.29 5.23
C ILE A 165 -5.02 -1.85 3.78
N LYS A 166 -5.88 -2.52 3.03
CA LYS A 166 -6.20 -2.17 1.64
C LYS A 166 -7.66 -1.76 1.49
N THR A 167 -7.91 -0.71 0.73
CA THR A 167 -9.25 -0.39 0.24
C THR A 167 -9.29 -0.57 -1.27
N THR A 168 -10.36 -1.16 -1.80
CA THR A 168 -10.49 -1.37 -3.25
C THR A 168 -11.91 -1.21 -3.75
N GLY A 169 -12.07 -0.91 -5.04
CA GLY A 169 -13.38 -0.80 -5.69
C GLY A 169 -13.99 -2.14 -6.12
N SER A 170 -13.16 -3.19 -6.18
CA SER A 170 -13.55 -4.55 -6.54
C SER A 170 -12.44 -5.51 -6.15
N TYR A 171 -12.74 -6.60 -5.45
CA TYR A 171 -11.76 -7.60 -5.03
C TYR A 171 -11.93 -8.93 -5.77
N THR A 172 -10.80 -9.59 -6.04
CA THR A 172 -10.73 -10.97 -6.50
C THR A 172 -9.56 -11.66 -5.81
N VAL A 173 -9.65 -12.96 -5.56
CA VAL A 173 -8.59 -13.72 -4.87
C VAL A 173 -7.24 -13.59 -5.58
N GLY A 174 -6.20 -13.30 -4.81
CA GLY A 174 -4.83 -13.09 -5.28
C GLY A 174 -4.60 -11.70 -5.86
N LYS A 175 -5.42 -10.71 -5.50
CA LYS A 175 -5.30 -9.33 -6.03
C LYS A 175 -3.97 -8.70 -5.67
N PHE A 176 -3.43 -9.00 -4.48
CA PHE A 176 -2.19 -8.41 -3.97
C PHE A 176 -1.00 -9.38 -3.98
N LYS A 177 -1.13 -10.51 -4.69
CA LYS A 177 -0.09 -11.56 -4.74
C LYS A 177 1.25 -11.09 -5.32
N ASP A 178 1.21 -10.09 -6.19
CA ASP A 178 2.40 -9.55 -6.88
C ASP A 178 2.91 -8.25 -6.24
N HIS A 179 2.33 -7.85 -5.09
CA HIS A 179 2.82 -6.71 -4.32
C HIS A 179 4.08 -7.10 -3.52
N HIS A 180 4.93 -6.13 -3.21
CA HIS A 180 6.25 -6.40 -2.62
C HIS A 180 6.31 -6.09 -1.13
N GLN A 181 5.24 -5.54 -0.54
CA GLN A 181 5.19 -5.25 0.91
C GLN A 181 5.33 -6.53 1.73
N HIS A 182 4.68 -7.62 1.31
CA HIS A 182 4.78 -8.94 1.95
C HIS A 182 6.14 -9.64 1.76
N LEU A 183 7.04 -9.05 0.95
CA LEU A 183 8.44 -9.46 0.86
C LEU A 183 9.35 -8.53 1.66
N VAL A 184 9.19 -7.22 1.47
CA VAL A 184 10.06 -6.18 2.06
C VAL A 184 9.90 -6.10 3.58
N TYR A 185 8.68 -6.14 4.11
CA TYR A 185 8.47 -5.90 5.55
C TYR A 185 8.98 -7.07 6.40
N PRO A 186 8.63 -8.34 6.11
CA PRO A 186 9.20 -9.48 6.82
C PRO A 186 10.72 -9.57 6.65
N TYR A 187 11.25 -9.27 5.46
CA TYR A 187 12.70 -9.20 5.24
C TYR A 187 13.38 -8.19 6.18
N ALA A 188 12.83 -6.97 6.25
CA ALA A 188 13.38 -5.92 7.08
C ALA A 188 13.32 -6.25 8.57
N LEU A 189 12.19 -6.78 9.04
CA LEU A 189 12.03 -7.25 10.42
C LEU A 189 13.04 -8.36 10.75
N MET A 190 13.19 -9.35 9.88
CA MET A 190 14.12 -10.46 10.06
C MET A 190 15.57 -9.95 10.16
N LYS A 191 15.97 -9.01 9.30
CA LYS A 191 17.31 -8.40 9.37
C LYS A 191 17.55 -7.56 10.62
N ASN A 192 16.48 -7.05 11.22
CA ASN A 192 16.53 -6.29 12.47
C ASN A 192 16.28 -7.17 13.72
N GLY A 193 16.28 -8.50 13.57
CA GLY A 193 16.21 -9.45 14.68
C GLY A 193 14.81 -9.90 15.09
N SER A 194 13.78 -9.56 14.32
CA SER A 194 12.39 -9.98 14.54
C SER A 194 11.94 -10.99 13.48
N ASP A 195 11.69 -12.24 13.87
CA ASP A 195 11.33 -13.33 12.94
C ASP A 195 9.81 -13.41 12.68
N VAL A 196 9.17 -12.26 12.40
CA VAL A 196 7.76 -12.19 12.02
C VAL A 196 7.63 -12.45 10.52
N ARG A 197 7.07 -13.61 10.16
CA ARG A 197 6.99 -14.07 8.75
C ARG A 197 5.61 -14.01 8.14
N THR A 198 4.56 -14.04 8.96
CA THR A 198 3.18 -13.96 8.47
C THR A 198 2.88 -12.52 8.08
N PHE A 199 2.34 -12.34 6.89
CA PHE A 199 1.87 -11.07 6.37
C PHE A 199 0.40 -11.20 5.97
N GLU A 200 -0.42 -10.21 6.29
CA GLU A 200 -1.81 -10.16 5.85
C GLU A 200 -2.14 -8.85 5.14
N TYR A 201 -2.81 -8.96 4.00
CA TYR A 201 -3.61 -7.85 3.48
C TYR A 201 -5.02 -7.99 4.02
N ASN A 202 -5.46 -7.00 4.79
CA ASN A 202 -6.83 -6.91 5.29
C ASN A 202 -7.57 -5.85 4.48
N ILE A 203 -8.54 -6.31 3.69
CA ILE A 203 -9.05 -5.59 2.53
C ILE A 203 -10.50 -5.20 2.76
N VAL A 204 -10.85 -3.96 2.45
CA VAL A 204 -12.24 -3.48 2.38
C VAL A 204 -12.60 -3.23 0.92
N GLU A 205 -13.64 -3.89 0.44
CA GLU A 205 -14.24 -3.57 -0.86
C GLU A 205 -15.34 -2.53 -0.70
N PHE A 206 -15.23 -1.43 -1.44
CA PHE A 206 -16.26 -0.40 -1.55
C PHE A 206 -16.85 -0.39 -2.95
N ASN A 207 -18.17 -0.37 -3.06
CA ASN A 207 -18.82 -0.14 -4.36
C ASN A 207 -18.67 1.34 -4.80
N LYS A 208 -19.11 1.63 -6.03
CA LYS A 208 -19.07 3.00 -6.59
C LYS A 208 -19.86 4.04 -5.78
N GLY A 209 -20.85 3.60 -4.99
CA GLY A 209 -21.62 4.46 -4.09
C GLY A 209 -20.94 4.73 -2.75
N GLY A 210 -19.74 4.17 -2.53
CA GLY A 210 -18.98 4.31 -1.29
C GLY A 210 -19.42 3.36 -0.17
N TYR A 211 -20.37 2.46 -0.42
CA TYR A 211 -20.82 1.46 0.55
C TYR A 211 -19.87 0.27 0.59
N VAL A 212 -19.71 -0.31 1.78
CA VAL A 212 -18.95 -1.55 1.97
C VAL A 212 -19.69 -2.69 1.29
N VAL A 213 -18.99 -3.42 0.42
CA VAL A 213 -19.47 -4.67 -0.18
C VAL A 213 -19.15 -5.81 0.76
N ASP A 214 -17.88 -5.96 1.13
CA ASP A 214 -17.38 -7.01 2.00
C ASP A 214 -15.95 -6.70 2.48
N THR A 215 -15.42 -7.56 3.34
CA THR A 215 -14.07 -7.53 3.88
C THR A 215 -13.35 -8.85 3.62
N TYR A 216 -12.07 -8.81 3.26
CA TYR A 216 -11.29 -9.99 2.91
C TYR A 216 -9.93 -10.01 3.62
N THR A 217 -9.36 -11.19 3.77
CA THR A 217 -7.98 -11.36 4.26
C THR A 217 -7.20 -12.24 3.27
N GLU A 218 -6.08 -11.73 2.78
CA GLU A 218 -5.07 -12.51 2.04
C GLU A 218 -3.83 -12.70 2.91
N THR A 219 -3.47 -13.95 3.19
CA THR A 219 -2.30 -14.28 4.02
C THR A 219 -1.14 -14.79 3.17
N TYR A 220 0.04 -14.23 3.41
CA TYR A 220 1.31 -14.61 2.78
C TYR A 220 2.31 -14.97 3.88
N VAL A 221 3.02 -16.09 3.71
CA VAL A 221 4.07 -16.51 4.65
C VAL A 221 5.41 -16.32 3.98
N PHE A 222 6.21 -15.42 4.54
CA PHE A 222 7.57 -15.15 4.09
C PHE A 222 8.46 -16.36 4.31
N ASN A 223 9.09 -16.83 3.25
CA ASN A 223 10.10 -17.87 3.27
C ASN A 223 11.44 -17.27 2.80
N PRO A 224 12.42 -17.10 3.69
CA PRO A 224 13.71 -16.49 3.33
C PRO A 224 14.41 -17.14 2.13
N GLU A 225 14.34 -18.46 1.98
CA GLU A 225 15.01 -19.18 0.89
C GLU A 225 14.35 -18.92 -0.47
N ARG A 226 13.03 -18.69 -0.49
CA ARG A 226 12.25 -18.39 -1.69
C ARG A 226 12.23 -16.90 -2.01
N ASP A 227 11.96 -16.08 -1.00
CA ASP A 227 11.53 -14.70 -1.16
C ASP A 227 12.68 -13.71 -1.23
N ILE A 228 13.81 -13.99 -0.58
CA ILE A 228 15.00 -13.14 -0.70
C ILE A 228 15.54 -13.15 -2.13
N PRO A 229 15.68 -14.31 -2.82
CA PRO A 229 16.03 -14.31 -4.24
C PRO A 229 15.06 -13.54 -5.12
N ILE A 230 13.75 -13.68 -4.90
CA ILE A 230 12.72 -12.94 -5.66
C ILE A 230 12.88 -11.43 -5.47
N LEU A 231 12.98 -10.97 -4.22
CA LEU A 231 13.16 -9.56 -3.91
C LEU A 231 14.48 -9.00 -4.47
N THR A 232 15.57 -9.78 -4.38
CA THR A 232 16.89 -9.41 -4.91
C THR A 232 16.83 -9.23 -6.42
N ASN A 233 16.29 -10.21 -7.15
CA ASN A 233 16.16 -10.16 -8.60
C ASN A 233 15.31 -8.95 -9.05
N HIS A 234 14.18 -8.70 -8.38
CA HIS A 234 13.32 -7.56 -8.72
C HIS A 234 14.00 -6.21 -8.46
N CYS A 235 14.76 -6.08 -7.37
CA CYS A 235 15.59 -4.90 -7.13
C CYS A 235 16.70 -4.75 -8.19
N GLU A 236 17.34 -5.83 -8.63
CA GLU A 236 18.39 -5.79 -9.65
C GLU A 236 17.88 -5.35 -11.01
N GLU A 237 16.74 -5.89 -11.47
CA GLU A 237 16.10 -5.46 -12.71
C GLU A 237 15.62 -4.01 -12.60
N PHE A 238 15.08 -3.61 -11.44
CA PHE A 238 14.70 -2.21 -11.25
C PHE A 238 15.93 -1.28 -11.26
N ILE A 239 17.08 -1.68 -10.72
CA ILE A 239 18.32 -0.92 -10.82
C ILE A 239 18.73 -0.73 -12.28
N ARG A 240 18.64 -1.76 -13.13
CA ARG A 240 18.92 -1.62 -14.56
C ARG A 240 18.03 -0.57 -15.21
N PHE A 241 16.72 -0.64 -14.94
CA PHE A 241 15.76 0.36 -15.41
C PHE A 241 16.17 1.77 -14.96
N LEU A 242 16.57 1.96 -13.70
CA LEU A 242 16.99 3.25 -13.17
C LEU A 242 18.25 3.78 -13.86
N GLU A 243 19.22 2.91 -14.16
CA GLU A 243 20.45 3.31 -14.85
C GLU A 243 20.20 3.65 -16.33
N GLU A 244 19.38 2.86 -17.03
CA GLU A 244 18.99 3.11 -18.42
C GLU A 244 18.21 4.41 -18.58
N ASN A 245 17.39 4.76 -17.58
CA ASN A 245 16.53 5.94 -17.57
C ASN A 245 17.07 7.07 -16.70
N ARG A 246 18.36 7.03 -16.34
CA ARG A 246 18.98 8.00 -15.41
C ARG A 246 18.77 9.46 -15.82
N ALA A 247 18.72 9.75 -17.12
CA ALA A 247 18.47 11.10 -17.65
C ALA A 247 17.06 11.65 -17.32
N LEU A 248 16.09 10.79 -17.02
CA LEU A 248 14.72 11.15 -16.66
C LEU A 248 14.51 11.28 -15.14
N ILE A 249 15.50 10.90 -14.34
CA ILE A 249 15.42 10.86 -12.88
C ILE A 249 16.00 12.14 -12.30
N THR A 250 15.12 13.00 -11.80
CA THR A 250 15.46 14.27 -11.14
C THR A 250 15.61 14.13 -9.63
N ASP A 251 14.86 13.21 -9.01
CA ASP A 251 15.02 12.93 -7.58
C ASP A 251 16.14 11.91 -7.35
N THR A 252 17.30 12.41 -6.92
CA THR A 252 18.50 11.60 -6.76
C THR A 252 18.57 10.78 -5.48
N LYS A 253 17.58 10.90 -4.56
CA LYS A 253 17.58 10.11 -3.30
C LYS A 253 17.48 8.61 -3.57
N ILE A 254 16.92 8.21 -4.71
CA ILE A 254 16.85 6.81 -5.13
C ILE A 254 18.24 6.20 -5.34
N PHE A 255 19.27 7.01 -5.64
CA PHE A 255 20.66 6.60 -5.86
C PHE A 255 21.53 6.68 -4.61
N GLY A 256 20.94 6.54 -3.41
CA GLY A 256 21.71 6.47 -2.17
C GLY A 256 22.32 7.80 -1.70
N ASN A 257 22.38 8.79 -2.58
CA ASN A 257 22.76 10.17 -2.28
C ASN A 257 21.76 10.75 -1.24
N GLY A 258 22.29 11.54 -0.31
CA GLY A 258 21.52 12.18 0.77
C GLY A 258 20.45 13.09 0.21
#